data_AF-D8PMW7-F1
#
_entry.id   AF-D8PMW7-F1
#
_cell.length_a   1.000
_cell.length_b   1.000
_cell.length_c   1.000
_cell.angle_alpha   90.00
_cell.angle_beta   90.00
_cell.angle_gamma   90.00
#
_symmetry.space_group_name_H-M   'P 1'
#
loop_
_entity.id
_entity.type
_entity.pdbx_description
1 polymer ?
#
loop_
_entity_poly.entity_id
_entity_poly.type
_entity_poly.pdbx_seq_one_letter_code
_entity_poly.pdbx_strand_id
1 'polypeptide(L)'
;MPYSQYPNIGLPGHPLPTAPKSSAPTISHDTPGFGCDSWNVYKHPGTKKIYYYEPHRHIITSDIINDVNLRVRVRIAMQAAQDGIRRWQPDLPDHIKHLEGCDVLVNNGVPRIILAWERQERYDFLSYVPGSHDTRVVMKQTKLDFWATVEMYPCHRDLPKGAESTVVEGLKLQRSSLASAVLDHDSRVMDCWKGYNDLVRQIPPPLQSPEWWRVKHLLAYHVAYLSKIWYGVQKL
;
A
#
# COMPACT_ATOMS: atom_id res chain seq x y z
N MET A 1 -24.71 -53.18 -46.43
CA MET A 1 -25.32 -51.90 -46.84
C MET A 1 -24.30 -50.79 -46.61
N PRO A 2 -24.15 -49.85 -47.56
CA PRO A 2 -23.02 -48.93 -47.65
C PRO A 2 -23.15 -47.73 -46.70
N TYR A 3 -22.00 -47.28 -46.17
CA TYR A 3 -21.88 -46.03 -45.43
C TYR A 3 -22.05 -44.84 -46.38
N SER A 4 -23.09 -44.04 -46.12
CA SER A 4 -23.34 -42.79 -46.82
C SER A 4 -22.28 -41.74 -46.47
N GLN A 5 -21.61 -41.25 -47.51
CA GLN A 5 -20.68 -40.12 -47.46
C GLN A 5 -21.47 -38.82 -47.37
N TYR A 6 -21.25 -38.01 -46.33
CA TYR A 6 -21.70 -36.62 -46.32
C TYR A 6 -20.67 -35.74 -47.04
N PRO A 7 -21.09 -34.82 -47.93
CA PRO A 7 -20.19 -33.89 -48.57
C PRO A 7 -19.73 -32.81 -47.58
N ASN A 8 -18.42 -32.61 -47.57
CA ASN A 8 -17.71 -31.58 -46.83
C ASN A 8 -17.95 -30.23 -47.54
N ILE A 9 -18.92 -29.44 -47.05
CA ILE A 9 -19.16 -28.08 -47.53
C ILE A 9 -18.13 -27.17 -46.85
N GLY A 10 -17.07 -26.82 -47.59
CA GLY A 10 -16.09 -25.83 -47.18
C GLY A 10 -16.73 -24.45 -47.09
N LEU A 11 -16.89 -23.94 -45.86
CA LEU A 11 -17.17 -22.54 -45.62
C LEU A 11 -15.86 -21.74 -45.74
N PRO A 12 -15.85 -20.58 -46.43
CA PRO A 12 -14.69 -19.71 -46.49
C PRO A 12 -14.34 -19.20 -45.08
N GLY A 13 -13.07 -19.36 -44.70
CA GLY A 13 -12.54 -18.97 -43.41
C GLY A 13 -12.70 -17.47 -43.17
N HIS A 14 -13.66 -17.11 -42.32
CA HIS A 14 -13.63 -15.82 -41.65
C HIS A 14 -12.39 -15.78 -40.75
N PRO A 15 -11.56 -14.72 -40.82
CA PRO A 15 -10.47 -14.55 -39.87
C PRO A 15 -11.06 -14.51 -38.46
N LEU A 16 -10.55 -15.38 -37.59
CA LEU A 16 -10.83 -15.34 -36.15
C LEU A 16 -10.60 -13.92 -35.65
N PRO A 17 -11.53 -13.33 -34.87
CA PRO A 17 -11.32 -12.03 -34.26
C PRO A 17 -10.09 -12.13 -33.37
N THR A 18 -9.00 -11.49 -33.77
CA THR A 18 -7.83 -11.29 -32.94
C THR A 18 -8.30 -10.57 -31.69
N ALA A 19 -8.20 -11.25 -30.53
CA ALA A 19 -8.44 -10.64 -29.24
C ALA A 19 -7.65 -9.32 -29.18
N PRO A 20 -8.27 -8.21 -28.74
CA PRO A 20 -7.57 -6.94 -28.62
C PRO A 20 -6.34 -7.18 -27.74
N LYS A 21 -5.15 -6.88 -28.27
CA LYS A 21 -3.93 -6.83 -27.47
C LYS A 21 -4.24 -5.91 -26.29
N SER A 22 -4.30 -6.49 -25.10
CA SER A 22 -4.44 -5.75 -23.85
C SER A 22 -3.27 -4.77 -23.79
N SER A 23 -3.55 -3.52 -24.13
CA SER A 23 -2.61 -2.42 -23.93
C SER A 23 -2.41 -2.32 -22.43
N ALA A 24 -1.18 -2.54 -21.98
CA ALA A 24 -0.81 -2.29 -20.59
C ALA A 24 -1.35 -0.91 -20.19
N PRO A 25 -2.04 -0.78 -19.05
CA PRO A 25 -2.59 0.50 -18.63
C PRO A 25 -1.44 1.51 -18.58
N THR A 26 -1.62 2.64 -19.24
CA THR A 26 -0.68 3.76 -19.21
C THR A 26 -0.54 4.20 -17.75
N ILE A 27 0.58 3.85 -17.12
CA ILE A 27 0.90 4.20 -15.74
C ILE A 27 1.24 5.69 -15.74
N SER A 28 0.23 6.53 -15.54
CA SER A 28 0.39 7.95 -15.26
C SER A 28 1.03 8.11 -13.87
N HIS A 29 1.88 9.13 -13.73
CA HIS A 29 2.50 9.51 -12.47
C HIS A 29 1.52 10.17 -11.49
N ASP A 30 0.28 10.44 -11.94
CA ASP A 30 -0.50 11.57 -11.46
C ASP A 30 -1.93 11.19 -11.01
N THR A 31 -2.33 9.92 -11.11
CA THR A 31 -3.67 9.44 -10.72
C THR A 31 -3.61 7.96 -10.39
N PRO A 32 -4.39 7.43 -9.41
CA PRO A 32 -4.52 5.98 -9.24
C PRO A 32 -4.87 5.35 -10.58
N GLY A 33 -3.99 4.48 -11.08
CA GLY A 33 -4.33 3.66 -12.23
C GLY A 33 -5.36 2.63 -11.79
N PHE A 34 -6.52 2.56 -12.45
CA PHE A 34 -7.44 1.45 -12.26
C PHE A 34 -6.81 0.20 -12.90
N GLY A 35 -6.29 -0.69 -12.05
CA GLY A 35 -5.86 -2.02 -12.45
C GLY A 35 -7.07 -2.92 -12.75
N CYS A 36 -6.79 -4.13 -13.24
CA CYS A 36 -7.77 -5.20 -13.32
C CYS A 36 -8.40 -5.47 -11.93
N ASP A 37 -9.72 -5.67 -11.87
CA ASP A 37 -10.46 -6.09 -10.68
C ASP A 37 -10.26 -5.25 -9.40
N SER A 38 -10.62 -3.97 -9.41
CA SER A 38 -10.67 -3.07 -8.22
C SER A 38 -9.34 -2.73 -7.53
N TRP A 39 -8.21 -3.03 -8.16
CA TRP A 39 -6.89 -2.64 -7.66
C TRP A 39 -6.50 -1.25 -8.13
N ASN A 40 -5.99 -0.44 -7.22
CA ASN A 40 -5.35 0.82 -7.52
C ASN A 40 -3.84 0.61 -7.62
N VAL A 41 -3.22 1.17 -8.67
CA VAL A 41 -1.77 1.15 -8.88
C VAL A 41 -1.16 2.44 -8.37
N TYR A 42 -0.11 2.33 -7.55
CA TYR A 42 0.64 3.46 -7.02
C TYR A 42 2.13 3.31 -7.34
N LYS A 43 2.80 4.46 -7.49
CA LYS A 43 4.25 4.55 -7.67
C LYS A 43 4.84 5.35 -6.53
N HIS A 44 5.73 4.73 -5.76
CA HIS A 44 6.37 5.35 -4.61
C HIS A 44 7.17 6.61 -5.03
N PRO A 45 6.95 7.79 -4.41
CA PRO A 45 7.60 9.03 -4.81
C PRO A 45 9.14 9.03 -4.76
N GLY A 46 9.74 8.51 -3.68
CA GLY A 46 11.19 8.37 -3.54
C GLY A 46 11.80 7.23 -4.37
N THR A 47 11.39 5.98 -4.12
CA THR A 47 12.04 4.79 -4.72
C THR A 47 11.56 4.45 -6.13
N LYS A 48 10.48 5.08 -6.61
CA LYS A 48 9.80 4.77 -7.88
C LYS A 48 9.27 3.34 -8.00
N LYS A 49 9.31 2.53 -6.92
CA LYS A 49 8.74 1.18 -6.88
C LYS A 49 7.22 1.25 -7.04
N ILE A 50 6.67 0.26 -7.74
CA ILE A 50 5.22 0.10 -7.92
C ILE A 50 4.67 -0.76 -6.79
N TYR A 51 3.50 -0.41 -6.30
CA TYR A 51 2.71 -1.25 -5.41
C TYR A 51 1.23 -1.10 -5.76
N TYR A 52 0.44 -2.04 -5.26
CA TYR A 52 -0.97 -2.18 -5.54
C TYR A 52 -1.75 -2.14 -4.24
N TYR A 53 -2.93 -1.55 -4.29
CA TYR A 53 -3.86 -1.50 -3.16
C TYR A 53 -5.27 -1.88 -3.61
N GLU A 54 -5.94 -2.76 -2.86
CA GLU A 54 -7.33 -3.15 -3.09
C GLU A 54 -8.22 -2.50 -2.01
N PRO A 55 -8.90 -1.37 -2.29
CA PRO A 55 -9.60 -0.59 -1.27
C PRO A 55 -10.69 -1.36 -0.54
N HIS A 56 -11.43 -2.22 -1.23
CA HIS A 56 -12.54 -2.97 -0.64
C HIS A 56 -12.09 -4.05 0.35
N ARG A 57 -10.85 -4.53 0.22
CA ARG A 57 -10.28 -5.58 1.08
C ARG A 57 -9.16 -5.07 1.98
N HIS A 58 -8.79 -3.80 1.86
CA HIS A 58 -7.68 -3.18 2.57
C HIS A 58 -6.35 -3.95 2.40
N ILE A 59 -6.07 -4.44 1.18
CA ILE A 59 -4.85 -5.21 0.90
C ILE A 59 -3.83 -4.33 0.21
N ILE A 60 -2.60 -4.31 0.72
CA ILE A 60 -1.43 -3.70 0.07
C ILE A 60 -0.54 -4.84 -0.43
N THR A 61 0.01 -4.73 -1.64
CA THR A 61 1.01 -5.69 -2.13
C THR A 61 1.98 -5.06 -3.12
N SER A 62 3.22 -5.56 -3.15
CA SER A 62 4.17 -5.29 -4.24
C SER A 62 4.24 -6.42 -5.27
N ASP A 63 3.40 -7.44 -5.14
CA ASP A 63 3.28 -8.55 -6.07
C ASP A 63 2.73 -8.09 -7.42
N ILE A 64 3.17 -8.69 -8.53
CA ILE A 64 2.69 -8.35 -9.89
C ILE A 64 1.30 -8.94 -10.13
N ILE A 65 0.26 -8.24 -9.67
CA ILE A 65 -1.14 -8.70 -9.70
C ILE A 65 -1.77 -8.83 -11.10
N ASN A 66 -1.02 -8.50 -12.17
CA ASN A 66 -1.43 -8.77 -13.55
C ASN A 66 -1.56 -10.29 -13.79
N ASP A 67 -0.78 -11.10 -13.06
CA ASP A 67 -0.98 -12.56 -13.00
C ASP A 67 -2.22 -12.88 -12.16
N VAL A 68 -3.22 -13.52 -12.79
CA VAL A 68 -4.46 -13.95 -12.16
C VAL A 68 -4.20 -14.90 -10.98
N ASN A 69 -3.24 -15.81 -11.11
CA ASN A 69 -2.90 -16.76 -10.03
C ASN A 69 -2.33 -16.02 -8.82
N LEU A 70 -1.48 -15.02 -9.05
CA LEU A 70 -0.90 -14.22 -7.97
C LEU A 70 -1.97 -13.36 -7.29
N ARG A 71 -2.89 -12.74 -8.06
CA ARG A 71 -4.03 -11.99 -7.53
C ARG A 71 -4.92 -12.85 -6.63
N VAL A 72 -5.26 -14.06 -7.08
CA VAL A 72 -6.05 -15.01 -6.29
C VAL A 72 -5.30 -15.40 -5.01
N ARG A 73 -4.00 -15.71 -5.09
CA ARG A 73 -3.18 -16.03 -3.91
C ARG A 73 -3.16 -14.88 -2.90
N VAL A 74 -3.02 -13.63 -3.36
CA VAL A 74 -3.02 -12.45 -2.47
C VAL A 74 -4.35 -12.32 -1.72
N ARG A 75 -5.49 -12.53 -2.40
CA ARG A 75 -6.81 -12.50 -1.74
C ARG A 75 -7.03 -13.66 -0.77
N ILE A 76 -6.57 -14.87 -1.13
CA ILE A 76 -6.62 -16.04 -0.22
C ILE A 76 -5.75 -15.80 1.02
N ALA A 77 -4.58 -15.19 0.86
CA ALA A 77 -3.69 -14.83 1.96
C ALA A 77 -4.36 -13.90 2.98
N MET A 78 -5.14 -12.93 2.50
CA MET A 78 -5.94 -12.05 3.36
C MET A 78 -7.02 -12.80 4.13
N GLN A 79 -7.74 -13.71 3.46
CA GLN A 79 -8.75 -14.54 4.13
C GLN A 79 -8.11 -15.43 5.20
N ALA A 80 -6.99 -16.08 4.87
CA ALA A 80 -6.24 -16.92 5.80
C ALA A 80 -5.72 -16.12 7.01
N ALA A 81 -5.30 -14.88 6.79
CA ALA A 81 -4.92 -13.97 7.87
C ALA A 81 -6.08 -13.68 8.82
N GLN A 82 -7.26 -13.32 8.28
CA GLN A 82 -8.47 -13.08 9.08
C GLN A 82 -8.87 -14.31 9.91
N ASP A 83 -8.90 -15.48 9.27
CA ASP A 83 -9.30 -16.73 9.91
C ASP A 83 -8.27 -17.15 10.98
N GLY A 84 -6.98 -17.00 10.67
CA GLY A 84 -5.88 -17.31 11.58
C GLY A 84 -5.91 -16.46 12.85
N ILE A 85 -6.10 -15.14 12.71
CA ILE A 85 -6.20 -14.21 13.85
C ILE A 85 -7.36 -14.60 14.76
N ARG A 86 -8.57 -14.79 14.19
CA ARG A 86 -9.77 -15.12 14.96
C ARG A 86 -9.66 -16.45 15.68
N ARG A 87 -9.05 -17.44 15.03
CA ARG A 87 -8.95 -18.81 15.56
C ARG A 87 -7.86 -18.95 16.62
N TRP A 88 -6.70 -18.34 16.40
CA TRP A 88 -5.50 -18.64 17.18
C TRP A 88 -5.11 -17.54 18.16
N GLN A 89 -5.73 -16.36 18.07
CA GLN A 89 -5.37 -15.21 18.89
C GLN A 89 -6.62 -14.45 19.40
N PRO A 90 -7.48 -15.11 20.21
CA PRO A 90 -8.71 -14.50 20.72
C PRO A 90 -8.45 -13.27 21.61
N ASP A 91 -7.26 -13.19 22.20
CA ASP A 91 -6.85 -12.11 23.12
C ASP A 91 -6.40 -10.83 22.39
N LEU A 92 -6.33 -10.84 21.05
CA LEU A 92 -6.03 -9.62 20.31
C LEU A 92 -7.17 -8.60 20.43
N PRO A 93 -6.86 -7.30 20.36
CA PRO A 93 -7.88 -6.26 20.31
C PRO A 93 -8.88 -6.47 19.16
N ASP A 94 -10.15 -6.12 19.39
CA ASP A 94 -11.23 -6.31 18.42
C ASP A 94 -10.93 -5.66 17.06
N HIS A 95 -10.35 -4.45 17.05
CA HIS A 95 -9.98 -3.77 15.80
C HIS A 95 -8.98 -4.57 14.96
N ILE A 96 -8.14 -5.40 15.59
CA ILE A 96 -7.22 -6.31 14.89
C ILE A 96 -7.92 -7.61 14.49
N LYS A 97 -8.76 -8.19 15.35
CA LYS A 97 -9.51 -9.42 15.05
C LYS A 97 -10.49 -9.26 13.90
N HIS A 98 -11.06 -8.07 13.78
CA HIS A 98 -11.99 -7.71 12.72
C HIS A 98 -11.34 -6.93 11.57
N LEU A 99 -10.05 -6.58 11.72
CA LEU A 99 -9.28 -5.73 10.79
C LEU A 99 -9.98 -4.41 10.47
N GLU A 100 -10.72 -3.86 11.44
CA GLU A 100 -11.42 -2.60 11.29
C GLU A 100 -10.42 -1.44 11.21
N GLY A 101 -10.52 -0.65 10.14
CA GLY A 101 -9.59 0.46 9.88
C GLY A 101 -8.15 0.00 9.63
N CYS A 102 -7.90 -1.29 9.43
CA CYS A 102 -6.57 -1.86 9.22
C CYS A 102 -6.31 -2.16 7.75
N ASP A 103 -5.05 -2.00 7.31
CA ASP A 103 -4.58 -2.54 6.04
C ASP A 103 -3.66 -3.73 6.26
N VAL A 104 -3.68 -4.70 5.35
CA VAL A 104 -2.81 -5.89 5.41
C VAL A 104 -1.84 -5.88 4.24
N LEU A 105 -0.55 -5.92 4.56
CA LEU A 105 0.51 -6.11 3.58
C LEU A 105 0.68 -7.59 3.27
N VAL A 106 0.52 -7.95 2.00
CA VAL A 106 0.73 -9.30 1.47
C VAL A 106 1.87 -9.26 0.47
N ASN A 107 2.86 -10.15 0.63
CA ASN A 107 3.98 -10.27 -0.30
C ASN A 107 4.23 -11.75 -0.64
N ASN A 108 4.40 -12.04 -1.91
CA ASN A 108 4.44 -13.37 -2.51
C ASN A 108 3.23 -14.24 -2.10
N GLY A 109 2.04 -13.64 -2.05
CA GLY A 109 0.83 -14.32 -1.58
C GLY A 109 0.87 -14.78 -0.12
N VAL A 110 1.69 -14.14 0.72
CA VAL A 110 1.80 -14.43 2.16
C VAL A 110 1.52 -13.16 2.96
N PRO A 111 0.65 -13.18 3.99
CA PRO A 111 0.43 -12.02 4.84
C PRO A 111 1.68 -11.73 5.67
N ARG A 112 2.08 -10.45 5.73
CA ARG A 112 3.33 -10.02 6.38
C ARG A 112 3.10 -9.04 7.51
N ILE A 113 2.26 -8.04 7.29
CA ILE A 113 2.06 -6.94 8.24
C ILE A 113 0.58 -6.55 8.29
N ILE A 114 0.08 -6.20 9.47
CA ILE A 114 -1.16 -5.45 9.67
C ILE A 114 -0.79 -4.03 10.11
N LEU A 115 -1.37 -3.04 9.47
CA LEU A 115 -1.25 -1.63 9.80
C LEU A 115 -2.59 -1.10 10.32
N ALA A 116 -2.68 -0.83 11.62
CA ALA A 116 -3.86 -0.21 12.21
C ALA A 116 -3.68 1.32 12.22
N TRP A 117 -4.29 1.99 11.24
CA TRP A 117 -4.00 3.39 10.91
C TRP A 117 -4.37 4.37 12.03
N GLU A 118 -5.56 4.22 12.61
CA GLU A 118 -6.05 5.16 13.63
C GLU A 118 -5.19 5.14 14.89
N ARG A 119 -4.66 3.97 15.24
CA ARG A 119 -3.79 3.77 16.41
C ARG A 119 -2.31 3.90 16.10
N GLN A 120 -1.94 3.99 14.82
CA GLN A 120 -0.56 3.98 14.35
C GLN A 120 0.21 2.75 14.84
N GLU A 121 -0.45 1.59 14.83
CA GLU A 121 0.11 0.32 15.30
C GLU A 121 0.49 -0.57 14.12
N ARG A 122 1.55 -1.35 14.33
CA ARG A 122 2.02 -2.37 13.40
C ARG A 122 2.02 -3.73 14.07
N TYR A 123 1.55 -4.73 13.34
CA TYR A 123 1.61 -6.11 13.76
C TYR A 123 2.22 -6.97 12.66
N ASP A 124 3.19 -7.82 13.01
CA ASP A 124 3.90 -8.66 12.06
C ASP A 124 3.36 -10.08 12.12
N PHE A 125 3.11 -10.70 10.98
CA PHE A 125 2.83 -12.13 10.93
C PHE A 125 4.14 -12.90 11.17
N LEU A 126 4.15 -13.79 12.15
CA LEU A 126 5.23 -14.76 12.34
C LEU A 126 5.13 -15.79 11.22
N SER A 127 5.78 -15.51 10.09
CA SER A 127 6.03 -16.41 8.96
C SER A 127 5.04 -17.57 8.76
N TYR A 128 4.20 -17.46 7.73
CA TYR A 128 3.49 -18.59 7.16
C TYR A 128 4.48 -19.69 6.74
N VAL A 129 4.50 -20.83 7.45
CA VAL A 129 5.16 -22.05 6.96
C VAL A 129 4.18 -22.70 5.97
N PRO A 130 4.55 -22.94 4.71
CA PRO A 130 3.68 -23.62 3.75
C PRO A 130 3.17 -24.95 4.31
N GLY A 131 1.85 -25.13 4.39
CA GLY A 131 1.20 -26.29 4.99
C GLY A 131 0.88 -26.15 6.49
N SER A 132 1.37 -25.12 7.17
CA SER A 132 0.90 -24.76 8.51
C SER A 132 -0.29 -23.82 8.43
N HIS A 133 -1.34 -24.13 9.19
CA HIS A 133 -2.50 -23.24 9.40
C HIS A 133 -2.28 -22.28 10.59
N ASP A 134 -1.07 -22.27 11.17
CA ASP A 134 -0.68 -21.43 12.30
C ASP A 134 -0.25 -20.05 11.80
N THR A 135 -1.22 -19.27 11.31
CA THR A 135 -0.98 -17.85 11.06
C THR A 135 -1.13 -17.12 12.39
N ARG A 136 -0.01 -16.80 13.05
CA ARG A 136 0.03 -16.02 14.28
C ARG A 136 0.62 -14.64 14.01
N VAL A 137 0.02 -13.64 14.62
CA VAL A 137 0.48 -12.26 14.58
C VAL A 137 1.25 -11.96 15.86
N VAL A 138 2.49 -11.49 15.74
CA VAL A 138 3.20 -10.87 16.85
C VAL A 138 3.14 -9.37 16.71
N MET A 139 2.75 -8.75 17.81
CA MET A 139 2.70 -7.31 17.91
C MET A 139 4.12 -6.73 18.01
N LYS A 140 4.51 -5.85 17.09
CA LYS A 140 5.74 -5.05 17.18
C LYS A 140 5.34 -3.57 17.26
N GLN A 141 5.23 -3.08 18.51
CA GLN A 141 4.45 -1.88 18.87
C GLN A 141 5.08 -0.52 18.56
N THR A 142 6.17 -0.43 17.81
CA THR A 142 6.87 0.86 17.77
C THR A 142 6.30 1.78 16.69
N LYS A 143 5.95 3.02 17.07
CA LYS A 143 5.52 4.05 16.11
C LYS A 143 6.53 4.22 14.97
N LEU A 144 7.83 4.05 15.27
CA LEU A 144 8.89 4.00 14.28
C LEU A 144 8.65 2.90 13.22
N ASP A 145 8.35 1.67 13.63
CA ASP A 145 8.13 0.55 12.70
C ASP A 145 6.85 0.75 11.86
N PHE A 146 5.81 1.36 12.44
CA PHE A 146 4.60 1.77 11.71
C PHE A 146 4.95 2.77 10.61
N TRP A 147 5.60 3.89 10.97
CA TRP A 147 5.96 4.95 10.02
C TRP A 147 7.00 4.49 8.98
N ALA A 148 7.91 3.59 9.35
CA ALA A 148 8.80 2.95 8.40
C ALA A 148 8.05 2.11 7.35
N THR A 149 6.92 1.51 7.72
CA THR A 149 6.08 0.76 6.77
C THR A 149 5.21 1.69 5.94
N VAL A 150 4.60 2.71 6.55
CA VAL A 150 3.79 3.71 5.83
C VAL A 150 4.63 4.47 4.80
N GLU A 151 5.90 4.80 5.10
CA GLU A 151 6.79 5.44 4.13
C GLU A 151 6.97 4.63 2.84
N MET A 152 6.93 3.30 2.94
CA MET A 152 7.03 2.41 1.77
C MET A 152 5.73 2.35 0.96
N TYR A 153 4.59 2.74 1.55
CA TYR A 153 3.26 2.74 0.91
C TYR A 153 2.49 4.01 1.28
N PRO A 154 2.97 5.21 0.91
CA PRO A 154 2.49 6.44 1.52
C PRO A 154 1.20 6.98 0.88
N CYS A 155 0.79 6.49 -0.29
CA CYS A 155 -0.17 7.17 -1.16
C CYS A 155 -1.59 6.59 -1.16
N HIS A 156 -1.80 5.37 -0.64
CA HIS A 156 -3.07 4.66 -0.87
C HIS A 156 -4.17 5.01 0.13
N ARG A 157 -3.83 5.75 1.20
CA ARG A 157 -4.76 6.18 2.24
C ARG A 157 -4.41 7.58 2.74
N ASP A 158 -5.38 8.24 3.35
CA ASP A 158 -5.12 9.46 4.14
C ASP A 158 -4.22 9.15 5.33
N LEU A 159 -3.34 10.09 5.64
CA LEU A 159 -2.50 10.00 6.83
C LEU A 159 -3.38 9.94 8.10
N PRO A 160 -2.92 9.26 9.17
CA PRO A 160 -3.58 9.31 10.46
C PRO A 160 -3.79 10.76 10.93
N LYS A 161 -4.93 11.02 11.59
CA LYS A 161 -5.25 12.36 12.11
C LYS A 161 -4.12 12.87 12.99
N GLY A 162 -3.71 14.12 12.77
CA GLY A 162 -2.65 14.78 13.53
C GLY A 162 -1.23 14.34 13.19
N ALA A 163 -1.02 13.39 12.26
CA ALA A 163 0.32 12.99 11.84
C ALA A 163 1.11 14.16 11.24
N GLU A 164 0.47 14.89 10.32
CA GLU A 164 1.05 16.09 9.71
C GLU A 164 1.34 17.16 10.78
N SER A 165 0.35 17.52 11.60
CA SER A 165 0.53 18.51 12.67
C SER A 165 1.67 18.15 13.62
N THR A 166 1.79 16.89 14.05
CA THR A 166 2.84 16.45 14.99
C THR A 166 4.24 16.75 14.46
N VAL A 167 4.51 16.35 13.21
CA VAL A 167 5.82 16.55 12.59
C VAL A 167 6.02 18.02 12.22
N VAL A 168 5.01 18.66 11.65
CA VAL A 168 5.12 20.02 11.14
C VAL A 168 5.28 21.04 12.26
N GLU A 169 4.49 20.94 13.33
CA GLU A 169 4.65 21.81 14.50
C GLU A 169 5.96 21.52 15.22
N GLY A 170 6.31 20.23 15.35
CA GLY A 170 7.57 19.78 15.93
C GLY A 170 8.78 20.39 15.23
N LEU A 171 8.81 20.36 13.89
CA LEU A 171 9.91 20.88 13.07
C LEU A 171 9.88 22.40 12.89
N LYS A 172 8.69 23.02 12.78
CA LYS A 172 8.54 24.48 12.66
C LYS A 172 9.12 25.22 13.86
N LEU A 173 9.02 24.62 15.04
CA LEU A 173 9.47 25.27 16.25
C LEU A 173 10.99 25.44 16.34
N GLN A 174 11.81 24.75 15.51
CA GLN A 174 13.28 24.83 15.29
C GLN A 174 14.20 25.10 16.51
N ARG A 175 13.64 25.17 17.71
CA ARG A 175 14.25 25.59 18.97
C ARG A 175 14.29 24.44 19.97
N SER A 176 13.65 23.32 19.64
CA SER A 176 13.78 22.10 20.42
C SER A 176 15.01 21.32 19.96
N SER A 177 15.76 20.78 20.91
CA SER A 177 16.90 19.89 20.64
C SER A 177 16.49 18.71 19.76
N LEU A 178 15.26 18.22 19.92
CA LEU A 178 14.68 17.17 19.08
C LEU A 178 14.51 17.63 17.62
N ALA A 179 13.99 18.82 17.37
CA ALA A 179 13.83 19.33 16.01
C ALA A 179 15.18 19.50 15.32
N SER A 180 16.17 20.06 16.02
CA SER A 180 17.55 20.15 15.50
C SER A 180 18.11 18.77 15.18
N ALA A 181 18.01 17.81 16.11
CA ALA A 181 18.50 16.45 15.90
C ALA A 181 17.82 15.72 14.73
N VAL A 182 16.53 15.99 14.49
CA VAL A 182 15.82 15.45 13.31
C VAL A 182 16.33 16.09 12.03
N LEU A 183 16.42 17.43 11.97
CA LEU A 183 16.88 18.17 10.79
C LEU A 183 18.34 17.85 10.45
N ASP A 184 19.17 17.62 11.46
CA ASP A 184 20.60 17.27 11.32
C ASP A 184 20.83 15.76 11.12
N HIS A 185 19.79 14.92 11.17
CA HIS A 185 19.91 13.46 11.11
C HIS A 185 20.56 12.98 9.80
N ASP A 186 20.10 13.49 8.65
CA ASP A 186 20.73 13.26 7.36
C ASP A 186 20.35 14.34 6.33
N SER A 187 21.13 14.44 5.25
CA SER A 187 20.92 15.45 4.19
C SER A 187 19.55 15.36 3.52
N ARG A 188 18.92 14.19 3.49
CA ARG A 188 17.61 14.00 2.86
C ARG A 188 16.47 14.52 3.73
N VAL A 189 16.65 14.63 5.05
CA VAL A 189 15.62 15.20 5.94
C VAL A 189 15.36 16.65 5.58
N MET A 190 16.41 17.44 5.37
CA MET A 190 16.28 18.84 4.96
C MET A 190 15.63 18.97 3.59
N ASP A 191 16.02 18.15 2.62
CA ASP A 191 15.39 18.11 1.30
C ASP A 191 13.91 17.73 1.38
N CYS A 192 13.58 16.75 2.22
CA CYS A 192 12.21 16.28 2.45
C CYS A 192 11.35 17.37 3.12
N TRP A 193 11.91 18.07 4.11
CA TRP A 193 11.24 19.18 4.79
C TRP A 193 11.00 20.36 3.84
N LYS A 194 11.98 20.71 3.01
CA LYS A 194 11.83 21.75 1.99
C LYS A 194 10.77 21.35 0.96
N GLY A 195 10.83 20.12 0.44
CA GLY A 195 9.84 19.58 -0.51
C GLY A 195 8.42 19.62 0.04
N TYR A 196 8.22 19.26 1.31
CA TYR A 196 6.93 19.41 1.99
C TYR A 196 6.44 20.87 1.99
N ASN A 197 7.28 21.82 2.41
CA ASN A 197 6.90 23.24 2.45
C ASN A 197 6.55 23.80 1.06
N ASP A 198 7.27 23.40 0.03
CA ASP A 198 7.02 23.83 -1.34
C ASP A 198 5.70 23.27 -1.88
N LEU A 199 5.36 22.01 -1.55
CA LEU A 199 4.12 21.37 -1.98
C LEU A 199 2.88 21.94 -1.31
N VAL A 200 2.94 22.29 -0.02
CA VAL A 200 1.81 22.93 0.69
C VAL A 200 1.40 24.24 0.00
N ARG A 201 2.37 24.98 -0.56
CA ARG A 201 2.12 26.22 -1.31
C ARG A 201 1.54 25.99 -2.70
N GLN A 202 1.60 24.76 -3.21
CA GLN A 202 1.19 24.37 -4.55
C GLN A 202 -0.14 23.60 -4.58
N ILE A 203 -0.87 23.51 -3.46
CA ILE A 203 -2.15 22.78 -3.39
C ILE A 203 -3.13 23.42 -4.39
N PRO A 204 -3.51 22.71 -5.48
CA PRO A 204 -4.32 23.30 -6.52
C PRO A 204 -5.81 23.25 -6.14
N PRO A 205 -6.58 24.31 -6.37
CA PRO A 205 -8.03 24.23 -6.47
C PRO A 205 -8.45 23.79 -7.89
N PRO A 206 -9.46 22.91 -8.06
CA PRO A 206 -10.27 22.28 -7.03
C PRO A 206 -9.56 21.09 -6.37
N LEU A 207 -9.88 20.88 -5.09
CA LEU A 207 -9.56 19.63 -4.41
C LEU A 207 -10.20 18.47 -5.19
N GLN A 208 -9.51 17.35 -5.30
CA GLN A 208 -9.88 16.16 -6.10
C GLN A 208 -9.54 16.19 -7.59
N SER A 209 -8.89 17.25 -8.10
CA SER A 209 -8.21 17.20 -9.41
C SER A 209 -7.08 16.15 -9.43
N PRO A 210 -6.68 15.63 -10.61
CA PRO A 210 -5.48 14.80 -10.73
C PRO A 210 -4.23 15.45 -10.12
N GLU A 211 -4.04 16.74 -10.35
CA GLU A 211 -2.94 17.53 -9.78
C GLU A 211 -3.01 17.57 -8.26
N TRP A 212 -4.21 17.69 -7.68
CA TRP A 212 -4.39 17.61 -6.23
C TRP A 212 -4.00 16.24 -5.67
N TRP A 213 -4.41 15.15 -6.32
CA TRP A 213 -4.02 13.79 -5.91
C TRP A 213 -2.51 13.59 -5.96
N ARG A 214 -1.86 14.09 -7.00
CA ARG A 214 -0.39 14.10 -7.11
C ARG A 214 0.25 14.83 -5.93
N VAL A 215 -0.19 16.06 -5.63
CA VAL A 215 0.34 16.84 -4.50
C VAL A 215 0.09 16.14 -3.17
N LYS A 216 -1.12 15.62 -2.95
CA LYS A 216 -1.49 14.85 -1.75
C LYS A 216 -0.59 13.64 -1.54
N HIS A 217 -0.34 12.85 -2.58
CA HIS A 217 0.52 11.67 -2.49
C HIS A 217 1.97 12.03 -2.14
N LEU A 218 2.49 13.12 -2.69
CA LEU A 218 3.83 13.62 -2.36
C LEU A 218 3.90 14.13 -0.92
N LEU A 219 2.88 14.88 -0.46
CA LEU A 219 2.78 15.32 0.92
C LEU A 219 2.75 14.12 1.88
N ALA A 220 1.95 13.10 1.58
CA ALA A 220 1.87 11.90 2.39
C ALA A 220 3.22 11.18 2.52
N TYR A 221 3.98 11.09 1.44
CA TYR A 221 5.35 10.57 1.47
C TYR A 221 6.27 11.39 2.37
N HIS A 222 6.27 12.71 2.22
CA HIS A 222 7.15 13.56 3.04
C HIS A 222 6.81 13.47 4.53
N VAL A 223 5.52 13.50 4.88
CA VAL A 223 5.10 13.35 6.29
C VAL A 223 5.48 11.97 6.81
N ALA A 224 5.25 10.90 6.07
CA ALA A 224 5.62 9.56 6.51
C ALA A 224 7.14 9.41 6.73
N TYR A 225 7.95 9.94 5.83
CA TYR A 225 9.41 9.96 5.96
C TYR A 225 9.87 10.75 7.19
N LEU A 226 9.37 11.97 7.36
CA LEU A 226 9.73 12.83 8.50
C LEU A 226 9.24 12.23 9.83
N SER A 227 8.05 11.64 9.88
CA SER A 227 7.55 10.90 11.06
C SER A 227 8.48 9.75 11.44
N LYS A 228 8.94 8.96 10.45
CA LYS A 228 9.89 7.87 10.69
C LYS A 228 11.16 8.38 11.36
N ILE A 229 11.75 9.46 10.86
CA ILE A 229 12.96 10.04 11.46
C ILE A 229 12.67 10.63 12.84
N TRP A 230 11.57 11.37 12.99
CA TRP A 230 11.14 11.95 14.26
C TRP A 230 11.06 10.90 15.37
N TYR A 231 10.33 9.81 15.14
CA TYR A 231 10.22 8.72 16.11
C TYR A 231 11.48 7.86 16.23
N GLY A 232 12.38 7.92 15.25
CA GLY A 232 13.70 7.32 15.32
C GLY A 232 14.60 8.06 16.32
N VAL A 233 14.66 9.38 16.21
CA VAL A 233 15.44 10.24 17.10
C VAL A 233 14.90 10.23 18.52
N GLN A 234 13.56 10.24 18.71
CA GLN A 234 12.97 10.19 20.06
C GLN A 234 13.30 8.93 20.88
N LYS A 235 13.76 7.85 20.24
CA LYS A 235 14.13 6.60 20.91
C LYS A 235 15.59 6.54 21.35
N LEU A 236 16.42 7.45 20.84
CA LEU A 236 17.83 7.60 21.19
C LEU A 236 17.97 8.48 22.43
#